data_AF-A0A9D3UVZ1-F1
#
_entry.id   AF-A0A9D3UVZ1-F1
#
_cell.length_a   1.000
_cell.length_b   1.000
_cell.length_c   1.000
_cell.angle_alpha   90.00
_cell.angle_beta   90.00
_cell.angle_gamma   90.00
#
_symmetry.space_group_name_H-M   'P 1'
#
loop_
_entity.id
_entity.type
_entity.pdbx_description
1 polymer ?
#
loop_
_entity_poly.entity_id
_entity_poly.type
_entity_poly.pdbx_seq_one_letter_code
_entity_poly.pdbx_strand_id
1 'polypeptide(L)'
;MSGPTPTHIVVHGEIKNVSGGIPANLNLSMYEGAPLMIDSTPSPTQFTQTIAVHGLYGGLVYNIGRIKWVNLWTTDCKVATKILKAGDPVVWENMESMVTFDKCEDTLPLAPGDLFYADAQIHANDDGTLSFKAQITWNRAN
;
A
#
# COMPACT_ATOMS: atom_id res chain seq x y z
N MET A 1 20.34 -28.94 -10.62
CA MET A 1 20.14 -28.00 -11.74
C MET A 1 19.30 -26.85 -11.20
N SER A 2 19.89 -25.67 -11.01
CA SER A 2 19.14 -24.46 -10.70
C SER A 2 18.51 -23.96 -12.00
N GLY A 3 17.18 -23.86 -12.05
CA GLY A 3 16.46 -23.25 -13.17
C GLY A 3 16.86 -21.79 -13.39
N PRO A 4 16.40 -21.15 -14.48
CA PRO A 4 16.66 -19.73 -14.69
C PRO A 4 16.18 -18.92 -13.48
N THR A 5 17.02 -18.03 -12.96
CA THR A 5 16.63 -17.12 -11.87
C THR A 5 15.48 -16.24 -12.35
N PRO A 6 14.36 -16.16 -11.61
CA PRO A 6 13.26 -15.27 -11.96
C PRO A 6 13.76 -13.84 -12.10
N THR A 7 13.45 -13.19 -13.22
CA THR A 7 13.78 -11.79 -13.47
C THR A 7 12.69 -10.84 -13.00
N HIS A 8 11.49 -11.36 -12.76
CA HIS A 8 10.32 -10.60 -12.32
C HIS A 8 9.52 -11.42 -11.30
N ILE A 9 8.81 -10.72 -10.42
CA ILE A 9 7.79 -11.26 -9.52
C ILE A 9 6.48 -10.55 -9.80
N VAL A 10 5.39 -11.32 -9.86
CA VAL A 10 4.04 -10.77 -10.00
C VAL A 10 3.46 -10.54 -8.61
N VAL A 11 2.84 -9.39 -8.41
CA VAL A 11 2.12 -9.03 -7.18
C VAL A 11 0.64 -8.87 -7.52
N HIS A 12 -0.19 -9.68 -6.89
CA HIS A 12 -1.64 -9.57 -6.91
C HIS A 12 -2.08 -8.71 -5.72
N GLY A 13 -2.71 -7.58 -6.01
CA GLY A 13 -3.00 -6.56 -5.02
C GLY A 13 -4.49 -6.38 -4.75
N GLU A 14 -4.85 -6.24 -3.49
CA GLU A 14 -6.17 -5.81 -3.03
C GLU A 14 -6.03 -4.49 -2.28
N ILE A 15 -6.71 -3.43 -2.71
CA ILE A 15 -6.66 -2.15 -2.03
C ILE A 15 -8.05 -1.64 -1.71
N LYS A 16 -8.27 -1.23 -0.46
CA LYS A 16 -9.60 -0.88 0.03
C LYS A 16 -9.60 0.47 0.73
N ASN A 17 -10.55 1.31 0.36
CA ASN A 17 -10.77 2.61 0.96
C ASN A 17 -12.13 2.64 1.67
N VAL A 18 -12.14 2.87 2.98
CA VAL A 18 -13.34 3.00 3.82
C VAL A 18 -13.41 4.39 4.47
N SER A 19 -12.83 5.42 3.84
CA SER A 19 -12.74 6.77 4.42
C SER A 19 -14.00 7.65 4.24
N GLY A 20 -15.19 7.07 4.39
CA GLY A 20 -16.45 7.82 4.52
C GLY A 20 -16.76 8.80 3.38
N GLY A 21 -16.64 8.35 2.13
CA GLY A 21 -17.07 9.10 0.93
C GLY A 21 -15.99 9.92 0.23
N ILE A 22 -14.73 9.89 0.72
CA ILE A 22 -13.60 10.51 0.03
C ILE A 22 -12.89 9.46 -0.84
N PRO A 23 -12.80 9.62 -2.17
CA PRO A 23 -12.05 8.70 -3.01
C PRO A 23 -10.54 8.84 -2.79
N ALA A 24 -9.82 7.73 -2.97
CA ALA A 24 -8.37 7.71 -2.97
C ALA A 24 -7.87 7.85 -4.40
N ASN A 25 -7.05 8.86 -4.68
CA ASN A 25 -6.51 9.12 -6.01
C ASN A 25 -5.03 8.76 -6.06
N LEU A 26 -4.61 7.98 -7.05
CA LEU A 26 -3.22 7.59 -7.21
C LEU A 26 -2.36 8.84 -7.48
N ASN A 27 -1.35 9.02 -6.65
CA ASN A 27 -0.34 10.07 -6.79
C ASN A 27 0.94 9.50 -7.40
N LEU A 28 1.35 8.32 -6.93
CA LEU A 28 2.55 7.64 -7.40
C LEU A 28 2.33 6.14 -7.40
N SER A 29 2.83 5.50 -8.45
CA SER A 29 3.02 4.05 -8.51
C SER A 29 4.41 3.76 -9.07
N MET A 30 5.16 2.87 -8.43
CA MET A 30 6.48 2.46 -8.93
C MET A 30 6.39 1.60 -10.20
N TYR A 31 5.26 0.92 -10.42
CA TYR A 31 5.01 0.04 -11.55
C TYR A 31 3.65 0.31 -12.18
N GLU A 32 3.41 -0.16 -13.40
CA GLU A 32 2.09 -0.09 -14.03
C GLU A 32 1.09 -1.05 -13.36
N GLY A 33 -0.21 -0.81 -13.58
CA GLY A 33 -1.29 -1.71 -13.14
C GLY A 33 -2.01 -1.31 -11.84
N ALA A 34 -1.55 -0.29 -11.12
CA ALA A 34 -2.25 0.23 -9.95
C ALA A 34 -3.54 0.99 -10.35
N PRO A 35 -4.62 0.91 -9.54
CA PRO A 35 -5.85 1.63 -9.83
C PRO A 35 -5.63 3.13 -9.63
N LEU A 36 -6.06 3.94 -10.62
CA LEU A 36 -5.93 5.40 -10.59
C LEU A 36 -6.83 6.04 -9.53
N MET A 37 -7.97 5.41 -9.23
CA MET A 37 -8.94 5.86 -8.25
C MET A 37 -9.53 4.66 -7.52
N ILE A 38 -9.72 4.79 -6.21
CA ILE A 38 -10.40 3.79 -5.36
C ILE A 38 -11.54 4.51 -4.63
N ASP A 39 -12.76 4.19 -5.01
CA ASP A 39 -13.95 4.70 -4.36
C ASP A 39 -14.02 4.24 -2.89
N SER A 40 -14.67 5.05 -2.06
CA SER A 40 -14.92 4.70 -0.67
C SER A 40 -16.03 3.63 -0.58
N THR A 41 -15.69 2.37 -0.80
CA THR A 41 -16.64 1.24 -0.83
C THR A 41 -16.18 0.09 0.07
N PRO A 42 -17.10 -0.79 0.51
CA PRO A 42 -16.73 -1.95 1.34
C PRO A 42 -15.94 -3.02 0.57
N SER A 43 -15.93 -2.99 -0.76
CA SER A 43 -15.25 -3.99 -1.58
C SER A 43 -13.83 -3.54 -1.95
N PRO A 44 -12.82 -4.41 -1.85
CA PRO A 44 -11.48 -4.08 -2.30
C PRO A 44 -11.42 -3.95 -3.83
N THR A 45 -10.61 -3.02 -4.32
CA THR A 45 -10.22 -2.92 -5.73
C THR A 45 -9.02 -3.83 -5.97
N GLN A 46 -9.12 -4.69 -6.99
CA GLN A 46 -8.08 -5.63 -7.37
C GLN A 46 -7.11 -4.99 -8.36
N PHE A 47 -5.84 -5.39 -8.28
CA PHE A 47 -4.81 -4.96 -9.23
C PHE A 47 -3.71 -6.01 -9.39
N THR A 48 -2.86 -5.83 -10.40
CA THR A 48 -1.69 -6.68 -10.60
C THR A 48 -0.52 -5.84 -11.07
N GLN A 49 0.66 -6.03 -10.48
CA GLN A 49 1.91 -5.40 -10.91
C GLN A 49 2.98 -6.46 -11.17
N THR A 50 3.76 -6.25 -12.24
CA THR A 50 4.94 -7.05 -12.53
C THR A 50 6.17 -6.26 -12.11
N ILE A 51 6.87 -6.76 -11.08
CA ILE A 51 8.01 -6.09 -10.45
C ILE A 51 9.29 -6.76 -10.94
N ALA A 52 10.26 -5.98 -11.42
CA ALA A 52 11.58 -6.51 -11.73
C ALA A 52 12.29 -6.91 -10.42
N VAL A 53 12.88 -8.11 -10.35
CA VAL A 53 13.58 -8.60 -9.14
C VAL A 53 14.80 -7.73 -8.79
N HIS A 54 15.31 -6.96 -9.76
CA HIS A 54 16.38 -5.97 -9.54
C HIS A 54 15.88 -4.65 -8.89
N GLY A 55 14.56 -4.45 -8.78
CA GLY A 55 13.92 -3.34 -8.07
C GLY A 55 13.19 -3.88 -6.85
N LEU A 56 13.94 -4.16 -5.77
CA LEU A 56 13.55 -4.89 -4.56
C LEU A 56 12.24 -4.43 -3.88
N TYR A 57 11.70 -3.27 -4.27
CA TYR A 57 10.54 -2.62 -3.69
C TYR A 57 9.46 -2.35 -4.72
N GLY A 58 8.20 -2.58 -4.36
CA GLY A 58 7.04 -1.96 -4.98
C GLY A 58 6.46 -0.91 -4.04
N GLY A 59 5.77 0.09 -4.58
CA GLY A 59 5.23 1.17 -3.77
C GLY A 59 4.13 1.96 -4.45
N LEU A 60 3.16 2.38 -3.63
CA LEU A 60 1.99 3.16 -4.02
C LEU A 60 1.81 4.34 -3.07
N VAL A 61 1.40 5.48 -3.61
CA VAL A 61 0.96 6.65 -2.84
C VAL A 61 -0.41 7.07 -3.34
N TYR A 62 -1.39 7.11 -2.44
CA TYR A 62 -2.72 7.64 -2.70
C TYR A 62 -2.96 8.93 -1.93
N ASN A 63 -3.54 9.92 -2.58
CA ASN A 63 -4.07 11.12 -1.93
C ASN A 63 -5.52 10.86 -1.52
N ILE A 64 -5.85 11.10 -0.24
CA ILE A 64 -7.20 10.94 0.31
C ILE A 64 -7.55 12.18 1.11
N GLY A 65 -8.27 13.12 0.49
CA GLY A 65 -8.62 14.39 1.14
C GLY A 65 -7.37 15.17 1.58
N ARG A 66 -7.07 15.14 2.88
CA ARG A 66 -5.95 15.89 3.51
C ARG A 66 -4.77 15.01 3.92
N ILE A 67 -4.74 13.76 3.50
CA ILE A 67 -3.65 12.82 3.81
C ILE A 67 -3.04 12.23 2.53
N LYS A 68 -1.84 11.66 2.70
CA LYS A 68 -1.25 10.68 1.78
C LYS A 68 -1.22 9.34 2.47
N TRP A 69 -1.68 8.31 1.77
CA TRP A 69 -1.57 6.92 2.20
C TRP A 69 -0.47 6.26 1.37
N VAL A 70 0.62 5.90 2.03
CA VAL A 70 1.82 5.32 1.43
C VAL A 70 1.86 3.84 1.76
N ASN A 71 2.05 3.01 0.75
CA ASN A 71 2.31 1.58 0.89
C ASN A 71 3.63 1.24 0.20
N LEU A 72 4.42 0.42 0.85
CA LEU A 72 5.68 -0.12 0.34
C LEU A 72 5.69 -1.62 0.62
N TRP A 73 6.18 -2.40 -0.33
CA TRP A 73 6.42 -3.82 -0.10
C TRP A 73 7.67 -4.27 -0.83
N THR A 74 8.19 -5.43 -0.45
CA THR A 74 9.41 -5.99 -1.03
C THR A 74 9.15 -7.34 -1.67
N THR A 75 10.05 -7.73 -2.58
CA THR A 75 10.02 -9.06 -3.20
C THR A 75 10.32 -10.20 -2.22
N ASP A 76 10.93 -9.90 -1.06
CA ASP A 76 11.18 -10.86 0.03
C ASP A 76 10.06 -10.87 1.10
N CYS A 77 8.84 -10.46 0.71
CA CYS A 77 7.62 -10.58 1.52
C CYS A 77 7.63 -9.72 2.80
N LYS A 78 8.14 -8.49 2.70
CA LYS A 78 7.99 -7.45 3.74
C LYS A 78 7.08 -6.34 3.24
N VAL A 79 6.45 -5.64 4.18
CA VAL A 79 5.49 -4.58 3.92
C VAL A 79 5.63 -3.44 4.92
N ALA A 80 5.32 -2.23 4.47
CA ALA A 80 5.13 -1.05 5.30
C ALA A 80 3.92 -0.25 4.79
N THR A 81 3.17 0.34 5.71
CA THR A 81 2.14 1.33 5.39
C THR A 81 2.33 2.56 6.27
N LYS A 82 1.98 3.73 5.76
CA LYS A 82 2.07 4.99 6.49
C LYS A 82 1.04 5.99 6.03
N ILE A 83 0.53 6.77 6.98
CA ILE A 83 -0.38 7.88 6.76
C ILE A 83 0.38 9.16 7.06
N LEU A 84 0.48 10.04 6.06
CA LEU A 84 1.13 11.34 6.17
C LEU A 84 0.09 12.44 5.97
N LYS A 85 0.34 13.64 6.50
CA LYS A 85 -0.47 14.81 6.12
C LYS A 85 -0.17 15.16 4.66
N ALA A 86 -1.14 15.74 3.95
CA ALA A 86 -0.98 16.05 2.52
C ALA A 86 0.25 16.95 2.20
N GLY A 87 0.63 17.83 3.11
CA GLY A 87 1.82 18.69 2.96
C GLY A 87 3.15 17.98 3.23
N ASP A 88 3.14 16.85 3.94
CA ASP A 88 4.37 16.18 4.36
C ASP A 88 5.00 15.43 3.17
N PRO A 89 6.34 15.47 3.02
CA PRO A 89 7.02 14.72 1.97
C PRO A 89 6.98 13.22 2.26
N VAL A 90 6.97 12.41 1.20
CA VAL A 90 7.25 10.98 1.30
C VAL A 90 8.77 10.81 1.32
N VAL A 91 9.30 10.29 2.42
CA VAL A 91 10.74 9.98 2.58
C VAL A 91 10.89 8.47 2.53
N TRP A 92 11.38 7.95 1.40
CA TRP A 92 11.40 6.50 1.13
C TRP A 92 12.32 5.74 2.07
N GLU A 93 13.45 6.32 2.46
CA GLU A 93 14.39 5.74 3.41
C GLU A 93 13.72 5.45 4.77
N ASN A 94 12.80 6.33 5.19
CA ASN A 94 12.01 6.11 6.39
C ASN A 94 11.02 4.95 6.20
N MET A 95 10.41 4.81 5.03
CA MET A 95 9.52 3.69 4.72
C MET A 95 10.27 2.37 4.71
N GLU A 96 11.47 2.33 4.13
CA GLU A 96 12.34 1.15 4.12
C GLU A 96 12.74 0.73 5.54
N SER A 97 13.00 1.68 6.45
CA SER A 97 13.30 1.36 7.85
C SER A 97 12.11 0.76 8.62
N MET A 98 10.89 0.90 8.08
CA MET A 98 9.65 0.42 8.69
C MET A 98 9.17 -0.93 8.12
N VAL A 99 9.80 -1.45 7.05
CA VAL A 99 9.33 -2.71 6.46
C VAL A 99 9.47 -3.84 7.48
N THR A 100 8.38 -4.58 7.63
CA THR A 100 8.28 -5.72 8.54
C THR A 100 7.68 -6.90 7.80
N PHE A 101 7.86 -8.10 8.33
CA PHE A 101 7.25 -9.30 7.77
C PHE A 101 5.74 -9.28 7.97
N ASP A 102 5.03 -9.82 6.96
CA ASP A 102 3.61 -10.14 6.91
C ASP A 102 2.61 -8.97 7.04
N LYS A 103 2.81 -8.04 7.97
CA LYS A 103 1.82 -7.00 8.28
C LYS A 103 2.44 -5.73 8.87
N CYS A 104 1.93 -4.57 8.45
CA CYS A 104 2.24 -3.27 9.01
C CYS A 104 0.95 -2.46 9.23
N GLU A 105 0.92 -1.62 10.28
CA GLU A 105 -0.21 -0.75 10.61
C GLU A 105 0.30 0.66 10.90
N ASP A 106 -0.54 1.66 10.65
CA ASP A 106 -0.27 3.04 11.03
C ASP A 106 -1.55 3.79 11.43
N THR A 107 -1.39 4.83 12.23
CA THR A 107 -2.51 5.70 12.64
C THR A 107 -2.12 7.17 12.56
N LEU A 108 -3.04 7.99 12.08
CA LEU A 108 -2.90 9.44 12.09
C LEU A 108 -4.11 10.08 12.76
N PRO A 109 -3.98 10.58 14.00
CA PRO A 109 -5.02 11.36 14.65
C PRO A 109 -5.14 12.76 14.02
N LEU A 110 -6.37 13.23 13.89
CA LEU A 110 -6.74 14.56 13.42
C LEU A 110 -7.56 15.29 14.52
N ALA A 111 -7.39 16.61 14.59
CA ALA A 111 -8.01 17.42 15.63
C ALA A 111 -9.41 17.95 15.20
N PRO A 112 -10.42 17.96 16.10
CA PRO A 112 -10.51 17.19 17.35
C PRO A 112 -11.35 15.90 17.17
N GLY A 113 -10.68 14.73 17.18
CA GLY A 113 -11.29 13.42 17.44
C GLY A 113 -11.33 12.44 16.25
N ASP A 114 -10.99 12.91 15.06
CA ASP A 114 -10.92 12.08 13.86
C ASP A 114 -9.65 11.20 13.85
N LEU A 115 -9.74 9.98 13.33
CA LEU A 115 -8.60 9.05 13.24
C LEU A 115 -8.58 8.35 11.88
N PHE A 116 -7.46 8.48 11.17
CA PHE A 116 -7.14 7.57 10.07
C PHE A 116 -6.39 6.36 10.61
N TYR A 117 -6.79 5.18 10.15
CA TYR A 117 -6.12 3.91 10.42
C TYR A 117 -5.83 3.23 9.09
N ALA A 118 -4.59 2.77 8.90
CA ALA A 118 -4.17 2.01 7.74
C ALA A 118 -3.54 0.70 8.17
N ASP A 119 -3.81 -0.36 7.42
CA ASP A 119 -3.11 -1.64 7.52
C ASP A 119 -2.70 -2.13 6.14
N ALA A 120 -1.56 -2.80 6.08
CA ALA A 120 -1.09 -3.48 4.90
C ALA A 120 -0.51 -4.85 5.26
N GLN A 121 -0.71 -5.81 4.39
CA GLN A 121 -0.29 -7.19 4.54
C GLN A 121 0.31 -7.70 3.24
N ILE A 122 1.30 -8.59 3.36
CA ILE A 122 1.88 -9.27 2.21
C ILE A 122 2.12 -10.74 2.52
N HIS A 123 1.93 -11.60 1.52
CA HIS A 123 2.15 -13.03 1.62
C HIS A 123 2.77 -13.57 0.33
N ALA A 124 3.67 -14.55 0.44
CA ALA A 124 4.20 -15.28 -0.70
C ALA A 124 3.31 -16.49 -1.02
N ASN A 125 2.91 -16.60 -2.28
CA ASN A 125 2.06 -17.69 -2.76
C ASN A 125 2.92 -18.89 -3.22
N ASP A 126 2.33 -20.09 -3.23
CA ASP A 126 3.01 -21.34 -3.63
C ASP A 126 3.50 -21.33 -5.09
N ASP A 127 2.93 -20.47 -5.94
CA ASP A 127 3.28 -20.30 -7.35
C ASP A 127 4.43 -19.31 -7.60
N GLY A 128 5.01 -18.75 -6.53
CA GLY A 128 6.10 -17.77 -6.60
C GLY A 128 5.65 -16.33 -6.83
N THR A 129 4.35 -16.04 -6.81
CA THR A 129 3.80 -14.67 -6.79
C THR A 129 3.63 -14.15 -5.36
N LEU A 130 3.32 -12.86 -5.22
CA LEU A 130 2.97 -12.25 -3.93
C LEU A 130 1.52 -11.80 -3.92
N SER A 131 0.87 -11.94 -2.77
CA SER A 131 -0.44 -11.36 -2.47
C SER A 131 -0.25 -10.15 -1.56
N PHE A 132 -0.58 -8.96 -2.04
CA PHE A 132 -0.54 -7.71 -1.27
C PHE A 132 -1.97 -7.26 -0.93
N LYS A 133 -2.22 -6.85 0.31
CA LYS A 133 -3.50 -6.29 0.74
C LYS A 133 -3.25 -5.01 1.51
N ALA A 134 -4.03 -3.97 1.26
CA ALA A 134 -3.98 -2.77 2.06
C ALA A 134 -5.36 -2.12 2.21
N GLN A 135 -5.63 -1.60 3.40
CA GLN A 135 -6.85 -0.91 3.72
C GLN A 135 -6.56 0.40 4.45
N ILE A 136 -7.37 1.41 4.18
CA ILE A 136 -7.44 2.62 4.99
C ILE A 136 -8.87 2.92 5.40
N THR A 137 -9.04 3.34 6.64
CA THR A 137 -10.33 3.69 7.26
C THR A 137 -10.22 5.06 7.90
N TRP A 138 -11.30 5.84 7.83
CA TRP A 138 -11.43 7.09 8.56
C TRP A 138 -12.56 6.97 9.57
N ASN A 139 -12.18 6.93 10.85
CA ASN A 139 -13.12 6.99 11.96
C ASN A 139 -13.34 8.46 12.31
N ARG A 140 -14.51 8.99 11.97
CA ARG A 140 -14.88 10.36 12.34
C ARG A 140 -15.35 10.41 13.79
N ALA A 141 -14.99 11.46 14.52
CA ALA A 141 -15.66 11.75 15.78
C ALA A 141 -17.12 12.13 15.51
N ASN A 142 -18.03 11.54 16.30
CA ASN A 142 -19.46 11.85 16.27
C ASN A 142 -19.74 13.23 16.88
#